data_AF-L0HD73-F1
#
_entry.id   AF-L0HD73-F1
#
_cell.length_a   1.000
_cell.length_b   1.000
_cell.length_c   1.000
_cell.angle_alpha   90.00
_cell.angle_beta   90.00
_cell.angle_gamma   90.00
#
_symmetry.space_group_name_H-M   'P 1'
#
loop_
_entity.id
_entity.type
_entity.pdbx_description
1 polymer ?
#
loop_
_entity_poly.entity_id
_entity_poly.type
_entity_poly.pdbx_seq_one_letter_code
_entity_poly.pdbx_strand_id
1 'polypeptide(L)'
;MAVAGWLTKDVAIIAVPIVSLLLGLLIGWLGQRSGFCSIGGFRDFFMFKHTRLLYGYLALIIGAFIGYLVFWFITPQAFENFFWFLHKGLMPVPGAPANLTLAAYILLAVIGGIVVGLIGVLLGGCPLRQLVMTAEGNLRSLLFVIGMCIGAILFAAWVSGWAVGILKGLGIA
;
A
#
# COMPACT_ATOMS: atom_id res chain seq x y z
N MET A 1 -27.68 7.27 4.56
CA MET A 1 -28.15 8.28 3.58
C MET A 1 -27.13 8.28 2.47
N ALA A 2 -27.48 7.72 1.32
CA ALA A 2 -26.56 7.58 0.20
C ALA A 2 -26.19 8.97 -0.31
N VAL A 3 -24.94 9.38 -0.09
CA VAL A 3 -24.38 10.55 -0.78
C VAL A 3 -24.49 10.21 -2.27
N ALA A 4 -25.34 10.93 -2.98
CA ALA A 4 -25.45 10.80 -4.42
C ALA A 4 -24.13 11.28 -5.01
N GLY A 5 -23.28 10.35 -5.41
CA GLY A 5 -22.08 10.67 -6.18
C GLY A 5 -22.45 11.40 -7.46
N TRP A 6 -21.55 12.23 -7.94
CA TRP A 6 -21.73 12.99 -9.18
C TRP A 6 -21.79 12.09 -10.43
N LEU A 7 -21.44 10.80 -10.30
CA LEU A 7 -21.50 9.79 -11.36
C LEU A 7 -22.47 8.64 -11.03
N THR A 8 -23.25 8.24 -12.01
CA THR A 8 -24.00 6.97 -12.03
C THR A 8 -23.05 5.76 -12.10
N LYS A 9 -23.49 4.61 -11.55
CA LYS A 9 -22.68 3.38 -11.41
C LYS A 9 -22.03 2.91 -12.72
N ASP A 10 -22.74 3.06 -13.84
CA ASP A 10 -22.27 2.61 -15.16
C ASP A 10 -21.08 3.42 -15.67
N VAL A 11 -21.07 4.74 -15.38
CA VAL A 11 -19.96 5.62 -15.76
C VAL A 11 -18.77 5.42 -14.82
N ALA A 12 -19.01 5.08 -13.55
CA ALA A 12 -17.94 4.84 -12.57
C ALA A 12 -17.08 3.61 -12.92
N ILE A 13 -17.68 2.55 -13.46
CA ILE A 13 -16.94 1.33 -13.84
C ILE A 13 -15.91 1.60 -14.95
N ILE A 14 -16.20 2.53 -15.87
CA ILE A 14 -15.29 2.88 -16.98
C ILE A 14 -14.32 3.99 -16.57
N ALA A 15 -14.78 4.98 -15.80
CA ALA A 15 -13.95 6.11 -15.40
C ALA A 15 -12.84 5.70 -14.42
N VAL A 16 -13.11 4.78 -13.48
CA VAL A 16 -12.14 4.40 -12.44
C VAL A 16 -10.86 3.75 -13.01
N PRO A 17 -10.92 2.77 -13.93
CA PRO A 17 -9.72 2.19 -14.55
C PRO A 17 -8.90 3.21 -15.35
N ILE A 18 -9.55 4.13 -16.07
CA ILE A 18 -8.84 5.13 -16.89
C ILE A 18 -8.12 6.12 -15.99
N VAL A 19 -8.80 6.63 -14.96
CA VAL A 19 -8.21 7.59 -14.02
C VAL A 19 -7.09 6.93 -13.20
N SER A 20 -7.25 5.68 -12.77
CA SER A 20 -6.20 4.97 -12.03
C SER A 20 -4.97 4.67 -12.89
N LEU A 21 -5.15 4.36 -14.18
CA LEU A 21 -4.06 4.15 -15.12
C LEU A 21 -3.29 5.45 -15.39
N LEU A 22 -3.99 6.56 -15.63
CA LEU A 22 -3.38 7.88 -15.80
C LEU A 22 -2.62 8.34 -14.54
N LEU A 23 -3.22 8.16 -13.35
CA LEU A 23 -2.55 8.45 -12.07
C LEU A 23 -1.34 7.55 -11.85
N GLY A 24 -1.44 6.26 -12.18
CA GLY A 24 -0.32 5.31 -12.09
C GLY A 24 0.85 5.72 -12.98
N LEU A 25 0.58 6.14 -14.22
CA LEU A 25 1.60 6.65 -15.13
C LEU A 25 2.24 7.94 -14.61
N LEU A 26 1.43 8.86 -14.09
CA LEU A 26 1.91 10.11 -13.49
C LEU A 26 2.81 9.85 -12.27
N ILE A 27 2.38 8.99 -11.35
CA ILE A 27 3.14 8.63 -10.14
C ILE A 27 4.43 7.91 -10.53
N GLY A 28 4.39 7.01 -11.52
CA GLY A 28 5.58 6.34 -12.05
C GLY A 28 6.60 7.32 -12.62
N TRP A 29 6.14 8.27 -13.43
CA TRP A 29 6.99 9.32 -14.00
C TRP A 29 7.60 10.23 -12.93
N LEU A 30 6.80 10.67 -11.94
CA LEU A 30 7.28 11.43 -10.79
C LEU A 30 8.30 10.63 -9.96
N GLY A 31 8.06 9.33 -9.79
CA GLY A 31 8.94 8.41 -9.07
C GLY A 31 10.32 8.28 -9.72
N GLN A 32 10.37 8.15 -11.05
CA GLN A 32 11.62 8.13 -11.82
C GLN A 32 12.39 9.45 -11.67
N ARG A 33 11.72 10.60 -11.82
CA ARG A 33 12.37 11.92 -11.76
C ARG A 33 12.86 12.28 -10.36
N SER A 34 12.12 11.90 -9.33
CA SER A 34 12.43 12.27 -7.93
C SER A 34 13.42 11.31 -7.26
N GLY A 35 13.61 10.11 -7.80
CA GLY A 35 14.44 9.09 -7.16
C GLY A 35 13.89 8.66 -5.79
N PHE A 36 12.59 8.77 -5.58
CA PHE A 36 11.97 8.64 -4.27
C PHE A 36 12.20 7.25 -3.65
N CYS A 37 12.72 7.23 -2.42
CA CYS A 37 12.91 6.03 -1.63
C CYS A 37 12.54 6.32 -0.16
N SER A 38 11.48 5.69 0.35
CA SER A 38 11.01 5.91 1.73
C SER A 38 12.08 5.56 2.77
N ILE A 39 12.82 4.46 2.55
CA ILE A 39 13.90 4.02 3.45
C ILE A 39 15.08 5.01 3.41
N GLY A 40 15.43 5.48 2.21
CA GLY A 40 16.46 6.50 2.01
C GLY A 40 16.09 7.84 2.66
N GLY A 41 14.81 8.22 2.64
CA GLY A 41 14.33 9.45 3.27
C GLY A 41 14.61 9.50 4.77
N PHE A 42 14.35 8.41 5.50
CA PHE A 42 14.68 8.34 6.92
C PHE A 42 16.19 8.28 7.17
N ARG A 43 16.93 7.48 6.40
CA ARG A 43 18.40 7.40 6.53
C ARG A 43 19.08 8.75 6.31
N ASP A 44 18.71 9.46 5.24
CA ASP A 44 19.32 10.72 4.86
C ASP A 44 18.90 11.86 5.81
N PHE A 45 17.71 11.76 6.42
CA PHE A 45 17.30 12.66 7.50
C PHE A 45 18.17 12.48 8.75
N PHE A 46 18.40 11.24 9.20
CA PHE A 46 19.20 11.00 10.40
C PHE A 46 20.70 11.27 10.19
N MET A 47 21.27 10.83 9.07
CA MET A 47 22.71 10.89 8.84
C MET A 47 23.18 12.23 8.26
N PHE A 48 22.44 12.79 7.30
CA PHE A 48 22.85 13.99 6.57
C PHE A 48 21.96 15.22 6.85
N LYS A 49 20.89 15.06 7.64
CA LYS A 49 19.90 16.12 7.92
C LYS A 49 19.27 16.71 6.64
N HIS A 50 19.25 15.94 5.55
CA HIS A 50 18.59 16.36 4.31
C HIS A 50 17.11 15.97 4.34
N THR A 51 16.23 16.97 4.27
CA THR A 51 14.77 16.78 4.37
C THR A 51 14.07 16.63 3.02
N ARG A 52 14.79 16.78 1.90
CA ARG A 52 14.22 16.75 0.54
C ARG A 52 13.37 15.50 0.28
N LEU A 53 13.91 14.32 0.61
CA LEU A 53 13.24 13.03 0.42
C LEU A 53 12.09 12.84 1.43
N LEU A 54 12.22 13.40 2.64
CA LEU A 54 11.21 13.34 3.69
C LEU A 54 9.94 14.14 3.30
N TYR A 55 10.12 15.31 2.67
CA TYR A 55 9.00 16.07 2.12
C TYR A 55 8.25 15.30 1.02
N GLY A 56 8.96 14.51 0.20
CA GLY A 56 8.35 13.60 -0.77
C GLY A 56 7.46 12.54 -0.10
N TYR A 57 7.89 11.99 1.04
CA TYR A 57 7.12 11.00 1.78
C TYR A 57 5.86 11.61 2.38
N LEU A 58 5.98 12.82 2.95
CA LEU A 58 4.84 13.57 3.46
C LEU A 58 3.85 13.94 2.33
N ALA A 59 4.36 14.34 1.17
CA ALA A 59 3.54 14.63 -0.01
C ALA A 59 2.76 13.40 -0.51
N LEU A 60 3.33 12.19 -0.42
CA LEU A 60 2.60 10.95 -0.73
C LEU A 60 1.46 10.69 0.26
N ILE A 61 1.69 10.89 1.56
CA ILE A 61 0.64 10.70 2.59
C ILE A 61 -0.50 11.70 2.38
N ILE A 62 -0.17 12.98 2.25
CA ILE A 62 -1.16 14.05 2.07
C ILE A 62 -1.86 13.89 0.72
N GLY A 63 -1.13 13.59 -0.34
CA GLY A 63 -1.66 13.39 -1.69
C GLY A 63 -2.60 12.18 -1.75
N ALA A 64 -2.24 11.06 -1.10
CA ALA A 64 -3.13 9.91 -1.00
C ALA A 64 -4.41 10.28 -0.22
N PHE A 65 -4.27 10.96 0.92
CA PHE A 65 -5.41 11.38 1.72
C PHE A 65 -6.38 12.28 0.94
N ILE A 66 -5.86 13.32 0.28
CA ILE A 66 -6.66 14.23 -0.56
C ILE A 66 -7.25 13.46 -1.74
N GLY A 67 -6.47 12.62 -2.42
CA GLY A 67 -6.92 11.82 -3.55
C GLY A 67 -8.11 10.94 -3.17
N TYR A 68 -8.00 10.17 -2.09
CA TYR A 68 -9.11 9.34 -1.63
C TYR A 68 -10.32 10.17 -1.17
N LEU A 69 -10.11 11.33 -0.54
CA LEU A 69 -11.19 12.23 -0.15
C LEU A 69 -11.93 12.77 -1.37
N VAL A 70 -11.22 13.16 -2.42
CA VAL A 70 -11.81 13.56 -3.71
C VAL A 70 -12.57 12.40 -4.35
N PHE A 71 -12.00 11.20 -4.38
CA PHE A 71 -12.71 10.02 -4.90
C PHE A 71 -13.96 9.66 -4.09
N TRP A 72 -13.94 9.86 -2.77
CA TRP A 72 -15.11 9.66 -1.92
C TRP A 72 -16.25 10.64 -2.25
N PHE A 73 -15.94 11.91 -2.53
CA PHE A 73 -16.95 12.88 -2.97
C PHE A 73 -17.52 12.57 -4.36
N ILE A 74 -16.71 12.04 -5.29
CA ILE A 74 -17.13 11.77 -6.67
C ILE A 74 -17.88 10.44 -6.80
N THR A 75 -17.38 9.36 -6.18
CA THR A 75 -17.93 7.99 -6.26
C THR A 75 -18.06 7.32 -4.88
N PRO A 76 -18.98 7.79 -4.01
CA PRO A 76 -19.21 7.23 -2.67
C PRO A 76 -19.67 5.76 -2.69
N GLN A 77 -20.21 5.28 -3.82
CA GLN A 77 -20.65 3.90 -4.01
C GLN A 77 -19.51 2.93 -4.39
N ALA A 78 -18.38 3.43 -4.89
CA ALA A 78 -17.22 2.59 -5.25
C ALA A 78 -16.23 2.45 -4.07
N PHE A 79 -16.23 3.41 -3.14
CA PHE A 79 -15.40 3.43 -1.94
C PHE A 79 -16.28 3.42 -0.67
N GLU A 80 -17.00 2.33 -0.46
CA GLU A 80 -17.95 2.16 0.65
C GLU A 80 -17.31 2.26 2.05
N ASN A 81 -15.97 2.15 2.13
CA ASN A 81 -15.22 2.06 3.40
C ASN A 81 -14.22 3.21 3.64
N PHE A 82 -14.40 4.38 3.00
CA PHE A 82 -13.55 5.55 3.25
C PHE A 82 -14.28 6.53 4.18
N PHE A 83 -13.86 6.90 5.39
CA PHE A 83 -12.78 6.50 6.30
C PHE A 83 -13.04 5.15 6.99
N TRP A 84 -12.11 4.21 6.86
CA TRP A 84 -12.16 2.92 7.57
C TRP A 84 -12.27 3.10 9.09
N PHE A 85 -11.54 4.07 9.65
CA PHE A 85 -11.57 4.38 11.08
C PHE A 85 -12.97 4.82 11.57
N LEU A 86 -13.75 5.49 10.74
CA LEU A 86 -15.03 6.09 11.13
C LEU A 86 -16.22 5.13 11.00
N HIS A 87 -16.18 4.19 10.05
CA HIS A 87 -17.27 3.23 9.83
C HIS A 87 -17.03 1.85 10.45
N LYS A 88 -15.76 1.45 10.61
CA LYS A 88 -15.37 0.08 10.98
C LYS A 88 -14.55 0.04 12.29
N GLY A 89 -14.14 1.19 12.83
CA GLY A 89 -13.35 1.25 14.08
C GLY A 89 -11.95 0.66 13.89
N LEU A 90 -11.41 0.00 14.92
CA LEU A 90 -10.09 -0.64 14.92
C LEU A 90 -10.05 -2.01 14.20
N MET A 91 -11.11 -2.44 13.51
CA MET A 91 -11.14 -3.78 12.89
C MET A 91 -10.24 -3.87 11.65
N PRO A 92 -9.47 -4.93 11.42
CA PRO A 92 -8.35 -4.97 10.48
C PRO A 92 -8.58 -4.38 9.07
N VAL A 93 -7.53 -3.79 8.50
CA VAL A 93 -7.51 -3.16 7.15
C VAL A 93 -7.96 -4.18 6.09
N PRO A 94 -8.75 -3.77 5.07
CA PRO A 94 -9.12 -4.62 3.94
C PRO A 94 -7.86 -5.23 3.28
N GLY A 95 -7.74 -6.57 3.32
CA GLY A 95 -6.55 -7.30 2.86
C GLY A 95 -5.88 -8.16 3.93
N ALA A 96 -6.24 -7.98 5.21
CA ALA A 96 -5.89 -8.92 6.27
C ALA A 96 -6.75 -10.20 6.20
N PRO A 97 -6.24 -11.35 6.67
CA PRO A 97 -7.07 -12.56 6.76
C PRO A 97 -8.31 -12.32 7.62
N ALA A 98 -9.47 -12.78 7.15
CA ALA A 98 -10.75 -12.61 7.83
C ALA A 98 -10.82 -13.43 9.14
N ASN A 99 -11.54 -12.90 10.14
CA ASN A 99 -11.80 -13.50 11.47
C ASN A 99 -10.59 -13.58 12.43
N LEU A 100 -9.88 -12.47 12.65
CA LEU A 100 -8.89 -12.35 13.71
C LEU A 100 -9.24 -11.24 14.70
N THR A 101 -8.88 -11.44 15.98
CA THR A 101 -8.95 -10.38 17.00
C THR A 101 -7.96 -9.24 16.68
N LEU A 102 -8.21 -8.07 17.28
CA LEU A 102 -7.37 -6.88 17.13
C LEU A 102 -5.88 -7.17 17.48
N ALA A 103 -5.64 -7.98 18.52
CA ALA A 103 -4.30 -8.29 18.99
C ALA A 103 -3.50 -9.13 17.98
N ALA A 104 -4.14 -10.14 17.38
CA ALA A 104 -3.50 -10.98 16.37
C ALA A 104 -3.14 -10.18 15.10
N TYR A 105 -3.97 -9.20 14.73
CA TYR A 105 -3.70 -8.33 13.59
C TYR A 105 -2.51 -7.40 13.83
N ILE A 106 -2.44 -6.75 15.00
CA ILE A 106 -1.32 -5.89 15.37
C ILE A 106 -0.02 -6.70 15.38
N LEU A 107 -0.06 -7.91 15.94
CA LEU A 107 1.12 -8.79 15.97
C LEU A 107 1.60 -9.12 14.55
N LEU A 108 0.70 -9.50 13.64
CA LEU A 108 1.05 -9.82 12.26
C LEU A 108 1.59 -8.59 11.51
N ALA A 109 1.02 -7.40 11.76
CA ALA A 109 1.48 -6.15 11.16
C ALA A 109 2.87 -5.75 11.65
N VAL A 110 3.17 -5.92 12.94
CA VAL A 110 4.49 -5.64 13.52
C VAL A 110 5.52 -6.62 12.97
N ILE A 111 5.25 -7.92 13.01
CA ILE A 111 6.17 -8.95 12.51
C ILE A 111 6.40 -8.75 11.00
N GLY A 112 5.33 -8.61 10.22
CA GLY A 112 5.41 -8.38 8.78
C GLY A 112 6.14 -7.08 8.44
N GLY A 113 5.84 -6.00 9.16
CA GLY A 113 6.49 -4.70 8.97
C GLY A 113 7.99 -4.75 9.24
N ILE A 114 8.42 -5.42 10.30
CA ILE A 114 9.85 -5.61 10.62
C ILE A 114 10.55 -6.43 9.53
N VAL A 115 9.94 -7.54 9.09
CA VAL A 115 10.51 -8.41 8.05
C VAL A 115 10.63 -7.67 6.72
N VAL A 116 9.59 -6.95 6.29
CA VAL A 116 9.64 -6.14 5.06
C VAL A 116 10.66 -5.01 5.18
N GLY A 117 10.77 -4.38 6.35
CA GLY A 117 11.80 -3.37 6.63
C GLY A 117 13.21 -3.93 6.48
N LEU A 118 13.49 -5.10 7.08
CA LEU A 118 14.78 -5.78 6.98
C LEU A 118 15.12 -6.16 5.54
N ILE A 119 14.16 -6.73 4.81
CA ILE A 119 14.30 -7.07 3.39
C ILE A 119 14.60 -5.80 2.57
N GLY A 120 13.89 -4.70 2.83
CA GLY A 120 14.11 -3.41 2.17
C GLY A 120 15.51 -2.83 2.39
N VAL A 121 16.08 -3.02 3.59
CA VAL A 121 17.47 -2.62 3.88
C VAL A 121 18.47 -3.49 3.11
N LEU A 122 18.28 -4.82 3.09
CA LEU A 122 19.15 -5.75 2.36
C LEU A 122 19.14 -5.52 0.85
N LEU A 123 17.99 -5.17 0.28
CA LEU A 123 17.82 -4.85 -1.14
C LEU A 123 18.30 -3.44 -1.52
N GLY A 124 18.51 -2.56 -0.54
CA GLY A 124 18.87 -1.15 -0.79
C GLY A 124 17.73 -0.29 -1.35
N GLY A 125 16.47 -0.65 -1.10
CA GLY A 125 15.33 0.11 -1.61
C GLY A 125 13.97 -0.35 -1.07
N CYS A 126 12.97 0.53 -1.13
CA CYS A 126 11.58 0.18 -0.81
C CYS A 126 10.86 -0.43 -2.03
N PRO A 127 9.68 -1.06 -1.86
CA PRO A 127 8.96 -1.70 -2.97
C PRO A 127 8.71 -0.76 -4.16
N LEU A 128 8.35 0.50 -3.89
CA LEU A 128 8.16 1.51 -4.94
C LEU A 128 9.46 1.83 -5.70
N ARG A 129 10.59 1.94 -4.99
CA ARG A 129 11.89 2.17 -5.63
C ARG A 129 12.30 1.00 -6.51
N GLN A 130 12.02 -0.24 -6.10
CA GLN A 130 12.31 -1.42 -6.92
C GLN A 130 11.48 -1.41 -8.21
N LEU A 131 10.18 -1.06 -8.14
CA LEU A 131 9.34 -0.91 -9.34
C LEU A 131 9.88 0.16 -10.30
N VAL A 132 10.33 1.29 -9.77
CA VAL A 132 10.93 2.38 -10.56
C VAL A 132 12.25 1.93 -11.20
N MET A 133 13.14 1.28 -10.43
CA MET A 133 14.42 0.79 -10.94
C MET A 133 14.26 -0.33 -11.97
N THR A 134 13.20 -1.14 -11.87
CA THR A 134 12.83 -2.09 -12.92
C THR A 134 12.46 -1.35 -14.21
N ALA A 135 11.72 -0.25 -14.13
CA ALA A 135 11.38 0.58 -15.29
C ALA A 135 12.61 1.34 -15.87
N GLU A 136 13.61 1.63 -15.05
CA GLU A 136 14.91 2.18 -15.47
C GLU A 136 15.82 1.13 -16.15
N GLY A 137 15.42 -0.15 -16.16
CA GLY A 137 16.16 -1.23 -16.83
C GLY A 137 17.05 -2.09 -15.92
N ASN A 138 16.90 -2.01 -14.60
CA ASN A 138 17.67 -2.83 -13.67
C ASN A 138 17.13 -4.26 -13.53
N LEU A 139 17.89 -5.24 -14.01
CA LEU A 139 17.52 -6.66 -13.98
C LEU A 139 17.39 -7.23 -12.55
N ARG A 140 18.19 -6.75 -11.58
CA ARG A 140 18.10 -7.23 -10.18
C ARG A 140 16.78 -6.82 -9.54
N SER A 141 16.36 -5.58 -9.80
CA SER A 141 15.07 -5.07 -9.35
C SER A 141 13.91 -5.80 -10.03
N LEU A 142 14.04 -6.15 -11.32
CA LEU A 142 13.03 -6.94 -12.03
C LEU A 142 12.79 -8.30 -11.36
N LEU A 143 13.86 -9.04 -11.01
CA LEU A 143 13.72 -10.33 -10.32
C LEU A 143 13.02 -10.19 -8.96
N PHE A 144 13.28 -9.10 -8.23
CA PHE A 144 12.57 -8.80 -6.99
C PHE A 144 11.07 -8.55 -7.22
N VAL A 145 10.71 -7.75 -8.23
CA VAL A 145 9.31 -7.44 -8.55
C VAL A 145 8.54 -8.71 -8.95
N ILE A 146 9.14 -9.57 -9.78
CA ILE A 146 8.55 -10.86 -10.15
C ILE A 146 8.36 -11.74 -8.89
N GLY A 147 9.39 -11.83 -8.05
CA GLY A 147 9.30 -12.57 -6.78
C GLY A 147 8.21 -12.04 -5.84
N MET A 148 8.05 -10.72 -5.77
CA MET A 148 6.99 -10.08 -5.00
C MET A 148 5.59 -10.44 -5.54
N CYS A 149 5.40 -10.43 -6.87
CA CYS A 149 4.14 -10.82 -7.49
C CYS A 149 3.79 -12.30 -7.23
N ILE A 150 4.75 -13.20 -7.41
CA ILE A 150 4.57 -14.63 -7.13
C ILE A 150 4.29 -14.85 -5.64
N GLY A 151 5.06 -14.19 -4.77
CA GLY A 151 4.89 -14.24 -3.32
C GLY A 151 3.52 -13.76 -2.86
N ALA A 152 2.96 -12.71 -3.47
CA ALA A 152 1.63 -12.22 -3.16
C ALA A 152 0.54 -13.26 -3.47
N ILE A 153 0.65 -13.95 -4.60
CA ILE A 153 -0.28 -15.02 -4.99
C ILE A 153 -0.17 -16.21 -4.03
N LEU A 154 1.04 -16.66 -3.73
CA LEU A 154 1.28 -17.76 -2.78
C LEU A 154 0.80 -17.42 -1.38
N PHE A 155 1.00 -16.18 -0.94
CA PHE A 155 0.52 -15.71 0.35
C PHE A 155 -1.00 -15.73 0.42
N ALA A 156 -1.68 -15.21 -0.59
CA ALA A 156 -3.13 -15.18 -0.65
C ALA A 156 -3.73 -16.58 -0.73
N ALA A 157 -3.17 -17.46 -1.56
CA ALA A 157 -3.72 -18.79 -1.81
C ALA A 157 -3.48 -19.79 -0.68
N TRP A 158 -2.32 -19.72 -0.01
CA TRP A 158 -1.91 -20.75 0.95
C TRP A 158 -1.63 -20.14 2.33
N VAL A 159 -0.64 -19.25 2.44
CA VAL A 159 -0.11 -18.78 3.74
C VAL A 159 -1.15 -18.09 4.59
N SER A 160 -2.10 -17.36 3.99
CA SER A 160 -3.20 -16.72 4.70
C SER A 160 -4.04 -17.72 5.50
N GLY A 161 -4.31 -18.91 4.95
CA GLY A 161 -5.04 -19.99 5.62
C GLY A 161 -4.26 -20.61 6.77
N TRP A 162 -2.95 -20.85 6.58
CA TRP A 162 -2.08 -21.37 7.65
C TRP A 162 -1.92 -20.38 8.79
N ALA A 163 -1.74 -19.09 8.47
CA ALA A 163 -1.62 -18.03 9.46
C ALA A 163 -2.87 -17.93 10.34
N VAL A 164 -4.07 -18.02 9.73
CA VAL A 164 -5.34 -18.05 10.49
C VAL A 164 -5.45 -19.31 11.34
N GLY A 165 -5.05 -20.47 10.81
CA GLY A 165 -5.07 -21.74 11.56
C GLY A 165 -4.16 -21.71 12.79
N ILE A 166 -2.95 -21.19 12.64
CA ILE A 166 -1.98 -21.04 13.75
C ILE A 166 -2.49 -20.03 14.79
N LEU A 167 -3.06 -18.90 14.34
CA LEU A 167 -3.55 -17.86 15.25
C LEU A 167 -4.82 -18.29 16.02
N LYS A 168 -5.68 -19.11 15.40
CA LYS A 168 -6.78 -19.80 16.09
C LYS A 168 -6.26 -20.84 17.10
N GLY A 169 -5.23 -21.60 16.75
CA GLY A 169 -4.59 -22.56 17.65
C GLY A 169 -3.91 -21.93 18.87
N LEU A 170 -3.45 -20.69 18.75
CA LEU A 170 -2.86 -19.91 19.84
C LEU A 170 -3.91 -19.23 20.75
N GLY A 171 -5.21 -19.42 20.49
CA GLY A 171 -6.29 -18.84 21.31
C GLY A 171 -6.44 -17.32 21.18
N ILE A 172 -5.90 -16.72 20.12
CA ILE A 172 -5.96 -15.27 19.85
C ILE A 172 -7.07 -14.96 18.80
N ALA A 173 -8.04 -15.86 18.66
CA ALA A 173 -9.19 -15.72 17.76
C ALA A 173 -10.50 -15.72 18.54
#